data_AF-A0A7S3GH14-F1
#
_entry.id   AF-A0A7S3GH14-F1
#
_cell.length_a   1.000
_cell.length_b   1.000
_cell.length_c   1.000
_cell.angle_alpha   90.00
_cell.angle_beta   90.00
_cell.angle_gamma   90.00
#
_symmetry.space_group_name_H-M   'P 1'
#
loop_
_entity.id
_entity.type
_entity.pdbx_description
1 polymer ?
#
loop_
_entity_poly.entity_id
_entity_poly.type
_entity_poly.pdbx_seq_one_letter_code
_entity_poly.pdbx_strand_id
1 'polypeptide(L)'
;ANCTACNCTSGGICDDGKKGSGRCACFEGLTGARCEQCTVSRLIWPDCTECMAGYFGQDCSACPVCDVPSLCNDGRSGSGECTYSYNYTGSVQHFVTPRNECTILVSVFGGSGGVGYYNSEVRGIGGNGGGVTAQYSVVEGSANV
;
A
#
# COMPACT_ATOMS: atom_id res chain seq x y z
N ALA A 1 31.15 -26.32 35.29
CA ALA A 1 30.72 -26.16 33.88
C ALA A 1 30.03 -24.82 33.79
N ASN A 2 30.43 -23.96 32.85
CA ASN A 2 29.83 -22.65 32.66
C ASN A 2 28.69 -22.79 31.65
N CYS A 3 27.45 -22.56 32.08
CA CYS A 3 26.29 -22.63 31.21
C CYS A 3 26.09 -21.25 30.56
N THR A 4 26.01 -21.21 29.23
CA THR A 4 25.67 -19.99 28.49
C THR A 4 24.18 -20.03 28.16
N ALA A 5 23.48 -18.92 28.38
CA ALA A 5 22.07 -18.82 28.03
C ALA A 5 21.89 -18.93 26.52
N CYS A 6 20.96 -19.78 26.10
CA CYS A 6 20.59 -19.89 24.70
C CYS A 6 19.64 -18.74 24.33
N ASN A 7 19.83 -18.12 23.17
CA ASN A 7 19.12 -16.89 22.83
C ASN A 7 18.54 -16.94 21.41
N CYS A 8 17.43 -17.66 21.26
CA CYS A 8 16.66 -17.79 20.02
C CYS A 8 15.62 -16.69 19.82
N THR A 9 15.85 -15.53 20.44
CA THR A 9 14.84 -14.47 20.62
C THR A 9 13.50 -15.07 21.09
N SER A 10 12.37 -14.43 20.84
CA SER A 10 11.03 -14.98 21.12
C SER A 10 10.54 -15.96 20.04
N GLY A 11 11.39 -16.35 19.09
CA GLY A 11 10.98 -16.92 17.81
C GLY A 11 11.58 -18.27 17.46
N GLY A 12 11.73 -19.21 18.40
CA GLY A 12 12.20 -20.56 18.08
C GLY A 12 12.50 -21.41 19.31
N ILE A 13 12.96 -22.64 19.06
CA ILE A 13 13.35 -23.63 20.09
C ILE A 13 14.87 -23.78 20.08
N CYS A 14 15.50 -23.69 21.26
CA CYS A 14 16.94 -23.94 21.40
C CYS A 14 17.24 -25.43 21.56
N ASP A 15 18.29 -25.90 20.89
CA ASP A 15 18.99 -27.16 21.22
C ASP A 15 19.89 -26.96 22.45
N ASP A 16 19.31 -27.16 23.63
CA ASP A 16 19.89 -26.87 24.93
C ASP A 16 20.45 -28.12 25.67
N GLY A 17 20.88 -27.94 26.92
CA GLY A 17 21.44 -29.00 27.75
C GLY A 17 22.95 -29.22 27.60
N LYS A 18 23.49 -30.17 28.38
CA LYS A 18 24.95 -30.36 28.54
C LYS A 18 25.67 -30.75 27.23
N LYS A 19 24.94 -31.32 26.26
CA LYS A 19 25.44 -31.70 24.93
C LYS A 19 24.81 -30.88 23.80
N GLY A 20 23.91 -29.94 24.13
CA GLY A 20 23.22 -29.13 23.13
C GLY A 20 24.21 -28.23 22.38
N SER A 21 23.91 -27.99 21.11
CA SER A 21 24.74 -27.14 20.24
C SER A 21 24.51 -25.65 20.47
N GLY A 22 23.44 -25.26 21.17
CA GLY A 22 23.04 -23.86 21.32
C GLY A 22 22.43 -23.25 20.06
N ARG A 23 22.09 -24.07 19.06
CA ARG A 23 21.44 -23.64 17.81
C ARG A 23 19.93 -23.48 18.00
N CYS A 24 19.35 -22.58 17.21
CA CYS A 24 17.93 -22.28 17.23
C CYS A 24 17.21 -22.91 16.04
N ALA A 25 16.15 -23.66 16.31
CA ALA A 25 15.16 -24.07 15.33
C ALA A 25 14.04 -23.02 15.29
N CYS A 26 13.99 -22.22 14.24
CA CYS A 26 13.05 -21.11 14.13
C CYS A 26 11.62 -21.58 13.82
N PHE A 27 10.64 -20.84 14.34
CA PHE A 27 9.25 -21.04 13.95
C PHE A 27 9.00 -20.60 12.50
N GLU A 28 7.84 -21.00 11.94
CA GLU A 28 7.46 -20.64 10.58
C GLU A 28 7.51 -19.12 10.36
N GLY A 29 8.03 -18.70 9.21
CA GLY A 29 8.18 -17.28 8.87
C GLY A 29 9.43 -16.60 9.43
N LEU A 30 10.21 -17.27 10.28
CA LEU A 30 11.44 -16.73 10.88
C LEU A 30 12.70 -17.44 10.38
N THR A 31 13.81 -16.70 10.33
CA THR A 31 15.13 -17.16 9.94
C THR A 31 16.22 -16.39 10.70
N GLY A 32 17.49 -16.76 10.48
CA GLY A 32 18.64 -16.22 11.20
C GLY A 32 19.15 -17.16 12.28
N ALA A 33 20.35 -16.88 12.80
CA ALA A 33 20.99 -17.75 13.81
C ALA A 33 20.22 -17.77 15.14
N ARG A 34 19.45 -16.72 15.39
CA ARG A 34 18.67 -16.46 16.60
C ARG A 34 17.19 -16.17 16.28
N CYS A 35 16.73 -16.50 15.07
CA CYS A 35 15.37 -16.25 14.60
C CYS A 35 14.97 -14.77 14.60
N GLU A 36 15.95 -13.91 14.32
CA GLU A 36 15.87 -12.45 14.38
C GLU A 36 15.51 -11.80 13.04
N GLN A 37 15.10 -12.60 12.06
CA GLN A 37 14.77 -12.14 10.70
C GLN A 37 13.50 -12.81 10.21
N CYS A 38 12.74 -12.12 9.36
CA CYS A 38 11.67 -12.73 8.59
C CYS A 38 12.24 -13.51 7.40
N THR A 39 11.63 -14.65 7.06
CA THR A 39 12.00 -15.41 5.85
C THR A 39 11.81 -14.59 4.58
N VAL A 40 10.72 -13.79 4.53
CA VAL A 40 10.52 -12.74 3.53
C VAL A 40 11.12 -11.45 4.08
N SER A 41 12.21 -10.99 3.47
CA SER A 41 12.98 -9.84 3.93
C SER A 41 12.23 -8.51 3.91
N ARG A 42 11.01 -8.47 3.37
CA ARG A 42 10.15 -7.28 3.24
C ARG A 42 9.04 -7.21 4.28
N LEU A 43 8.98 -8.18 5.19
CA LEU A 43 8.07 -8.19 6.32
C LEU A 43 8.72 -7.52 7.54
N ILE A 44 7.88 -6.98 8.43
CA ILE A 44 8.30 -6.33 9.66
C ILE A 44 8.49 -7.37 10.77
N TRP A 45 9.70 -7.44 11.32
CA TRP A 45 10.02 -8.23 12.53
C TRP A 45 9.39 -7.55 13.77
N PRO A 46 8.90 -8.28 14.80
CA PRO A 46 9.05 -9.73 15.05
C PRO A 46 7.96 -10.62 14.45
N ASP A 47 6.79 -10.08 14.16
CA ASP A 47 5.63 -10.93 13.84
C ASP A 47 5.63 -11.41 12.39
N CYS A 48 6.37 -10.74 11.51
CA CYS A 48 6.49 -11.08 10.09
C CYS A 48 5.12 -11.24 9.42
N THR A 49 4.16 -10.42 9.83
CA THR A 49 2.79 -10.44 9.32
C THR A 49 2.50 -9.28 8.39
N GLU A 50 3.20 -8.16 8.51
CA GLU A 50 2.96 -6.95 7.73
C GLU A 50 4.14 -6.58 6.84
N CYS A 51 3.83 -6.00 5.68
CA CYS A 51 4.84 -5.47 4.76
C CYS A 51 5.48 -4.20 5.31
N MET A 52 6.77 -4.00 5.00
CA MET A 52 7.42 -2.71 5.19
C MET A 52 6.75 -1.64 4.31
N ALA A 53 6.86 -0.38 4.72
CA ALA A 53 6.32 0.76 3.97
C ALA A 53 6.81 0.75 2.51
N GLY A 54 5.90 1.00 1.57
CA GLY A 54 6.19 0.95 0.13
C GLY A 54 6.20 -0.46 -0.48
N TYR A 55 5.67 -1.46 0.23
CA TYR A 55 5.48 -2.81 -0.29
C TYR A 55 4.03 -3.27 -0.09
N PHE A 56 3.48 -4.03 -1.05
CA PHE A 56 2.06 -4.40 -1.07
C PHE A 56 1.82 -5.88 -1.40
N GLY A 57 0.64 -6.37 -1.01
CA GLY A 57 0.17 -7.73 -1.30
C GLY A 57 0.79 -8.82 -0.42
N GLN A 58 0.37 -10.08 -0.62
CA GLN A 58 0.79 -11.22 0.21
C GLN A 58 2.30 -11.48 0.15
N ASP A 59 2.93 -11.21 -0.99
CA ASP A 59 4.38 -11.38 -1.18
C ASP A 59 5.19 -10.11 -0.87
N CYS A 60 4.53 -9.04 -0.42
CA CYS A 60 5.12 -7.72 -0.22
C CYS A 60 5.97 -7.28 -1.43
N SER A 61 5.33 -7.19 -2.59
CA SER A 61 5.95 -6.66 -3.82
C SER A 61 6.20 -5.17 -3.70
N ALA A 62 7.25 -4.66 -4.33
CA ALA A 62 7.57 -3.23 -4.26
C ALA A 62 6.47 -2.40 -4.94
N CYS A 63 6.03 -1.34 -4.27
CA CYS A 63 5.12 -0.37 -4.87
C CYS A 63 5.73 0.21 -6.16
N PRO A 64 4.89 0.48 -7.18
CA PRO A 64 5.33 1.27 -8.32
C PRO A 64 5.70 2.69 -7.87
N VAL A 65 6.46 3.40 -8.71
CA VAL A 65 6.73 4.82 -8.49
C VAL A 65 5.43 5.59 -8.74
N CYS A 66 4.88 6.20 -7.69
CA CYS A 66 3.70 7.06 -7.77
C CYS A 66 4.12 8.54 -7.81
N ASP A 67 3.58 9.33 -8.74
CA ASP A 67 3.91 10.76 -8.88
C ASP A 67 3.22 11.61 -7.79
N VAL A 68 3.98 12.52 -7.17
CA VAL A 68 3.59 13.27 -5.96
C VAL A 68 2.37 14.19 -6.13
N PRO A 69 1.52 14.37 -5.07
CA PRO A 69 1.52 13.69 -3.78
C PRO A 69 0.54 12.50 -3.80
N SER A 70 0.99 11.33 -4.23
CA SER A 70 0.21 10.10 -4.16
C SER A 70 0.90 9.07 -3.27
N LEU A 71 0.09 8.32 -2.51
CA LEU A 71 0.54 7.18 -1.73
C LEU A 71 0.10 5.92 -2.48
N CYS A 72 1.03 4.98 -2.63
CA CYS A 72 0.71 3.62 -3.06
C CYS A 72 -0.17 2.96 -2.00
N ASN A 73 -1.18 2.22 -2.41
CA ASN A 73 -1.96 1.37 -1.51
C ASN A 73 -1.09 0.18 -1.06
N ASP A 74 -0.30 0.40 0.00
CA ASP A 74 0.68 -0.55 0.53
C ASP A 74 0.13 -1.42 1.68
N GLY A 75 0.97 -2.28 2.23
CA GLY A 75 0.59 -3.25 3.25
C GLY A 75 0.11 -4.59 2.67
N ARG A 76 -0.13 -5.56 3.55
CA ARG A 76 -0.42 -6.95 3.12
C ARG A 76 -1.75 -7.11 2.37
N SER A 77 -2.71 -6.27 2.70
CA SER A 77 -4.00 -6.16 1.99
C SER A 77 -3.96 -5.11 0.88
N GLY A 78 -2.81 -4.47 0.67
CA GLY A 78 -2.64 -3.39 -0.30
C GLY A 78 -2.70 -3.90 -1.74
N SER A 79 -3.31 -3.12 -2.63
CA SER A 79 -3.42 -3.42 -4.06
C SER A 79 -2.21 -2.97 -4.88
N GLY A 80 -1.36 -2.08 -4.33
CA GLY A 80 -0.27 -1.45 -5.07
C GLY A 80 -0.71 -0.29 -5.96
N GLU A 81 -2.00 0.06 -5.97
CA GLU A 81 -2.54 1.15 -6.76
C GLU A 81 -2.12 2.52 -6.21
N CYS A 82 -1.73 3.44 -7.09
CA CYS A 82 -1.43 4.82 -6.72
C CYS A 82 -2.71 5.64 -6.61
N THR A 83 -2.93 6.31 -5.48
CA THR A 83 -4.06 7.23 -5.32
C THR A 83 -3.59 8.68 -5.41
N TYR A 84 -4.09 9.42 -6.40
CA TYR A 84 -3.74 10.82 -6.62
C TYR A 84 -4.81 11.75 -6.03
N SER A 85 -4.43 12.60 -5.07
CA SER A 85 -5.31 13.62 -4.50
C SER A 85 -4.83 15.01 -4.90
N TYR A 86 -5.68 15.77 -5.58
CA TYR A 86 -5.39 17.14 -5.99
C TYR A 86 -6.26 18.11 -5.18
N ASN A 87 -5.64 19.13 -4.59
CA ASN A 87 -6.38 20.22 -3.94
C ASN A 87 -6.70 21.29 -4.98
N TYR A 88 -7.99 21.51 -5.21
CA TYR A 88 -8.48 22.45 -6.21
C TYR A 88 -8.63 23.86 -5.63
N THR A 89 -8.02 24.86 -6.27
CA THR A 89 -8.14 26.28 -5.89
C THR A 89 -8.51 27.22 -7.04
N GLY A 90 -8.79 26.68 -8.25
CA GLY A 90 -8.99 27.46 -9.48
C GLY A 90 -10.36 27.33 -10.13
N SER A 91 -10.46 27.65 -11.44
CA SER A 91 -11.67 27.47 -12.27
C SER A 91 -11.60 26.28 -13.24
N VAL A 92 -10.40 25.71 -13.47
CA VAL A 92 -10.14 24.52 -14.30
C VAL A 92 -8.97 23.74 -13.71
N GLN A 93 -9.03 22.39 -13.76
CA GLN A 93 -7.91 21.50 -13.44
C GLN A 93 -7.60 20.62 -14.66
N HIS A 94 -6.35 20.63 -15.11
CA HIS A 94 -5.86 19.69 -16.11
C HIS A 94 -5.17 18.52 -15.40
N PHE A 95 -5.46 17.29 -15.85
CA PHE A 95 -4.77 16.08 -15.44
C PHE A 95 -4.25 15.36 -16.68
N VAL A 96 -3.05 14.77 -16.58
CA VAL A 96 -2.48 13.90 -17.61
C VAL A 96 -2.72 12.47 -17.15
N THR A 97 -3.34 11.66 -17.99
CA THR A 97 -3.51 10.23 -17.70
C THR A 97 -2.21 9.47 -17.92
N PRO A 98 -1.81 8.58 -16.98
CA PRO A 98 -0.72 7.64 -17.21
C PRO A 98 -0.97 6.76 -18.45
N ARG A 99 0.10 6.19 -19.02
CA ARG A 99 -0.02 5.21 -20.12
C ARG A 99 -0.79 3.98 -19.64
N ASN A 100 -1.57 3.37 -20.54
CA ASN A 100 -2.40 2.19 -20.29
C ASN A 100 -3.54 2.38 -19.26
N GLU A 101 -3.88 3.63 -18.89
CA GLU A 101 -5.04 3.91 -18.05
C GLU A 101 -6.30 4.02 -18.92
N CYS A 102 -7.14 2.98 -18.91
CA CYS A 102 -8.33 2.92 -19.78
C CYS A 102 -9.55 3.64 -19.19
N THR A 103 -9.56 3.91 -17.89
CA THR A 103 -10.70 4.49 -17.19
C THR A 103 -10.22 5.49 -16.15
N ILE A 104 -10.84 6.68 -16.13
CA ILE A 104 -10.61 7.68 -15.08
C ILE A 104 -11.90 7.86 -14.30
N LEU A 105 -11.80 7.76 -12.97
CA LEU A 105 -12.86 8.17 -12.06
C LEU A 105 -12.50 9.51 -11.44
N VAL A 106 -13.31 10.53 -11.71
CA VAL A 106 -13.15 11.86 -11.11
C VAL A 106 -14.28 12.08 -10.11
N SER A 107 -13.92 12.11 -8.82
CA SER A 107 -14.85 12.43 -7.73
C SER A 107 -14.61 13.87 -7.28
N VAL A 108 -15.64 14.71 -7.39
CA VAL A 108 -15.61 16.11 -6.98
C VAL A 108 -16.56 16.28 -5.80
N PHE A 109 -16.10 16.91 -4.73
CA PHE A 109 -16.90 17.21 -3.55
C PHE A 109 -17.01 18.73 -3.38
N GLY A 110 -18.22 19.26 -3.37
CA GLY A 110 -18.48 20.66 -3.04
C GLY A 110 -18.41 20.92 -1.54
N GLY A 111 -18.41 22.19 -1.14
CA GLY A 111 -18.67 22.59 0.25
C GLY A 111 -20.17 22.62 0.57
N SER A 112 -20.54 22.76 1.84
CA SER A 112 -21.91 22.68 2.37
C SER A 112 -22.96 23.36 1.48
N GLY A 113 -23.94 22.59 0.99
CA GLY A 113 -25.04 23.08 0.16
C GLY A 113 -24.77 23.11 -1.35
N GLY A 114 -23.60 22.64 -1.81
CA GLY A 114 -23.31 22.50 -3.24
C GLY A 114 -24.16 21.45 -3.95
N VAL A 115 -24.32 21.60 -5.26
CA VAL A 115 -24.92 20.62 -6.16
C VAL A 115 -23.87 20.22 -7.20
N GLY A 116 -23.64 18.93 -7.35
CA GLY A 116 -22.70 18.39 -8.34
C GLY A 116 -23.40 18.17 -9.68
N TYR A 117 -22.86 18.76 -10.75
CA TYR A 117 -23.36 18.58 -12.12
C TYR A 117 -22.37 17.79 -12.97
N TYR A 118 -22.88 16.89 -13.81
CA TYR A 118 -22.14 16.26 -14.90
C TYR A 118 -22.96 16.37 -16.18
N ASN A 119 -22.39 16.94 -17.25
CA ASN A 119 -23.09 17.18 -18.52
C ASN A 119 -24.46 17.87 -18.35
N SER A 120 -24.51 18.90 -17.50
CA SER A 120 -25.73 19.65 -17.16
C SER A 120 -26.81 18.86 -16.41
N GLU A 121 -26.55 17.61 -16.03
CA GLU A 121 -27.41 16.81 -15.17
C GLU A 121 -26.94 16.88 -13.72
N VAL A 122 -27.87 17.08 -12.80
CA VAL A 122 -27.58 16.97 -11.36
C VAL A 122 -27.29 15.52 -11.03
N ARG A 123 -26.05 15.21 -10.66
CA ARG A 123 -25.62 13.83 -10.33
C ARG A 123 -25.39 13.60 -8.85
N GLY A 124 -25.37 14.65 -8.03
CA GLY A 124 -25.40 14.48 -6.59
C GLY A 124 -25.86 15.71 -5.82
N ILE A 125 -26.64 15.43 -4.77
CA ILE A 125 -27.19 16.39 -3.83
C ILE A 125 -26.91 15.81 -2.44
N GLY A 126 -26.15 16.50 -1.59
CA GLY A 126 -25.81 15.98 -0.27
C GLY A 126 -25.17 17.02 0.67
N GLY A 127 -25.60 17.02 1.94
CA GLY A 127 -25.18 17.93 3.00
C GLY A 127 -23.70 17.82 3.38
N ASN A 128 -23.14 18.95 3.84
CA ASN A 128 -21.70 19.30 3.84
C ASN A 128 -21.04 19.46 2.46
N GLY A 129 -21.83 19.26 1.39
CA GLY A 129 -21.59 19.73 0.03
C GLY A 129 -21.75 18.64 -1.01
N GLY A 130 -22.50 18.92 -2.08
CA GLY A 130 -22.84 17.93 -3.09
C GLY A 130 -21.60 17.34 -3.75
N GLY A 131 -21.55 16.01 -3.83
CA GLY A 131 -20.51 15.29 -4.56
C GLY A 131 -20.99 14.83 -5.94
N VAL A 132 -20.11 14.79 -6.93
CA VAL A 132 -20.35 14.13 -8.21
C VAL A 132 -19.16 13.25 -8.56
N THR A 133 -19.44 12.02 -8.99
CA THR A 133 -18.43 11.15 -9.59
C THR A 133 -18.74 11.00 -11.07
N ALA A 134 -17.74 11.25 -11.91
CA ALA A 134 -17.81 11.04 -13.35
C ALA A 134 -16.78 9.99 -13.76
N GLN A 135 -17.20 9.05 -14.60
CA GLN A 135 -16.33 8.06 -15.22
C GLN A 135 -16.06 8.46 -16.67
N TYR A 136 -14.78 8.54 -17.02
CA TYR A 136 -14.33 8.82 -18.38
C TYR A 136 -13.63 7.58 -18.92
N SER A 137 -14.02 7.15 -20.13
CA SER A 137 -13.28 6.14 -20.88
C SER A 137 -12.24 6.84 -21.74
N VAL A 138 -10.99 6.41 -21.62
CA VAL A 138 -9.89 6.94 -22.42
C VAL A 138 -9.57 5.91 -23.49
N VAL A 139 -9.65 6.31 -24.76
CA VAL A 139 -9.16 5.50 -25.87
C VAL A 139 -7.76 6.00 -26.18
N GLU A 140 -6.77 5.11 -26.23
CA GLU A 140 -5.44 5.48 -26.70
C GLU A 140 -5.54 6.02 -28.13
N GLY A 141 -5.48 7.35 -28.26
CA GLY A 141 -5.20 8.01 -29.52
C GLY A 141 -3.69 8.08 -29.68
N SER A 142 -3.17 7.55 -30.78
CA SER A 142 -1.83 7.92 -31.23
C SER A 142 -1.77 9.44 -31.28
N ALA A 143 -0.98 10.05 -30.39
CA ALA A 143 -0.64 11.45 -30.49
C ALA A 143 0.16 11.59 -31.79
N ASN A 144 -0.51 11.91 -32.88
CA ASN A 144 0.14 12.47 -34.05
C ASN A 144 0.57 13.89 -33.65
N VAL A 145 1.84 14.02 -33.28
CA VAL A 145 2.57 15.28 -33.36
C VAL A 145 3.67 15.08 -34.38
#